data_AF-A0A1N7IQF6-F1
#
_entry.id   AF-A0A1N7IQF6-F1
#
_cell.length_a   1.000
_cell.length_b   1.000
_cell.length_c   1.000
_cell.angle_alpha   90.00
_cell.angle_beta   90.00
_cell.angle_gamma   90.00
#
_symmetry.space_group_name_H-M   'P 1'
#
loop_
_entity.id
_entity.type
_entity.pdbx_description
1 polymer ?
#
loop_
_entity_poly.entity_id
_entity_poly.type
_entity_poly.pdbx_seq_one_letter_code
_entity_poly.pdbx_strand_id
1 'polypeptide(L)'
;MPEEKISRLSDGVASFIRLEKQHQELLWLSGEVRLAACDAEEHRFQTHIRDLLRGVRAHFAEEEYVLRLWLDLDLLKGHAQEHRDLLTILQDSIEAAQRTALSWGVRVKVTEVIEHLLLREITEDDPHILDLARKVVDLGR
;
A
#
# COMPACT_ATOMS: atom_id res chain seq x y z
N MET A 1 -18.52 18.62 -21.38
CA MET A 1 -19.01 18.02 -22.64
C MET A 1 -19.05 16.49 -22.52
N PRO A 2 -19.81 15.74 -23.34
CA PRO A 2 -19.85 14.28 -23.33
C PRO A 2 -18.46 13.62 -23.43
N GLU A 3 -17.56 14.19 -24.22
CA GLU A 3 -16.18 13.72 -24.40
C GLU A 3 -15.35 13.80 -23.11
N GLU A 4 -15.55 14.85 -22.31
CA GLU A 4 -14.88 15.01 -21.00
C GLU A 4 -15.36 13.97 -19.98
N LYS A 5 -16.64 13.56 -20.05
CA LYS A 5 -17.18 12.50 -19.20
C LYS A 5 -16.58 11.13 -19.56
N ILE A 6 -16.47 10.82 -20.84
CA ILE A 6 -15.90 9.56 -21.33
C ILE A 6 -14.40 9.48 -20.98
N SER A 7 -13.65 10.57 -21.16
CA SER A 7 -12.24 10.64 -20.77
C SER A 7 -12.07 10.36 -19.28
N ARG A 8 -12.85 11.05 -18.42
CA ARG A 8 -12.79 10.84 -16.97
C ARG A 8 -13.15 9.42 -16.55
N LEU A 9 -14.16 8.82 -17.16
CA LEU A 9 -14.53 7.42 -16.90
C LEU A 9 -13.37 6.46 -17.21
N SER A 10 -12.73 6.63 -18.38
CA SER A 10 -11.58 5.81 -18.77
C SER A 10 -10.41 5.95 -17.79
N ASP A 11 -10.10 7.18 -17.37
CA ASP A 11 -9.01 7.45 -16.41
C ASP A 11 -9.30 6.84 -15.03
N GLY A 12 -10.56 6.90 -14.58
CA GLY A 12 -10.99 6.33 -13.30
C GLY A 12 -10.87 4.80 -13.27
N VAL A 13 -11.34 4.12 -14.33
CA VAL A 13 -11.21 2.65 -14.46
C VAL A 13 -9.74 2.23 -14.50
N ALA A 14 -8.91 2.94 -15.26
CA ALA A 14 -7.48 2.64 -15.37
C ALA A 14 -6.75 2.82 -14.02
N SER A 15 -7.13 3.84 -13.25
CA SER A 15 -6.59 4.10 -11.91
C SER A 15 -6.96 2.99 -10.93
N PHE A 16 -8.23 2.60 -10.89
CA PHE A 16 -8.71 1.52 -10.02
C PHE A 16 -8.00 0.19 -10.29
N ILE A 17 -7.90 -0.23 -11.55
CA ILE A 17 -7.21 -1.48 -11.93
C ILE A 17 -5.74 -1.46 -11.50
N ARG A 18 -5.09 -0.30 -11.55
CA ARG A 18 -3.68 -0.15 -11.16
C ARG A 18 -3.49 -0.27 -9.66
N LEU A 19 -4.32 0.41 -8.87
CA LEU A 19 -4.28 0.34 -7.41
C LEU A 19 -4.52 -1.11 -6.95
N GLU A 20 -5.50 -1.80 -7.54
CA GLU A 20 -5.75 -3.22 -7.24
C GLU A 20 -4.54 -4.12 -7.55
N LYS A 21 -3.85 -3.89 -8.68
CA LYS A 21 -2.62 -4.62 -9.00
C LYS A 21 -1.51 -4.35 -7.98
N GLN A 22 -1.38 -3.11 -7.52
CA GLN A 22 -0.41 -2.76 -6.48
C GLN A 22 -0.74 -3.46 -5.16
N HIS A 23 -2.01 -3.54 -4.74
CA HIS A 23 -2.40 -4.32 -3.56
C HIS A 23 -1.96 -5.78 -3.67
N GLN A 24 -2.21 -6.42 -4.81
CA GLN A 24 -1.81 -7.81 -5.05
C GLN A 24 -0.28 -7.98 -4.99
N GLU A 25 0.48 -7.04 -5.54
CA GLU A 25 1.94 -7.03 -5.47
C GLU A 25 2.44 -6.86 -4.03
N LEU A 26 1.83 -5.97 -3.23
CA LEU A 26 2.18 -5.76 -1.82
C LEU A 26 1.91 -7.00 -0.97
N LEU A 27 0.76 -7.66 -1.18
CA LEU A 27 0.43 -8.91 -0.50
C LEU A 27 1.42 -10.02 -0.85
N TRP A 28 1.80 -10.13 -2.14
CA TRP A 28 2.80 -11.09 -2.59
C TRP A 28 4.17 -10.81 -1.95
N LEU A 29 4.66 -9.57 -2.00
CA LEU A 29 5.93 -9.16 -1.38
C LEU A 29 5.94 -9.41 0.12
N SER A 30 4.82 -9.15 0.81
CA SER A 30 4.67 -9.44 2.23
C SER A 30 4.84 -10.93 2.54
N GLY A 31 4.27 -11.81 1.71
CA GLY A 31 4.46 -13.25 1.79
C GLY A 31 5.94 -13.66 1.60
N GLU A 32 6.65 -13.05 0.65
CA GLU A 32 8.08 -13.31 0.43
C GLU A 32 8.94 -12.87 1.63
N VAL A 33 8.62 -11.72 2.26
CA VAL A 33 9.27 -11.27 3.50
C VAL A 33 9.07 -12.29 4.62
N ARG A 34 7.86 -12.84 4.75
CA ARG A 34 7.54 -13.85 5.76
C ARG A 34 8.29 -15.15 5.54
N LEU A 35 8.30 -15.67 4.32
CA LEU A 35 9.04 -16.88 3.98
C LEU A 35 10.53 -16.72 4.30
N ALA A 36 11.13 -15.61 3.86
CA ALA A 36 12.54 -15.34 4.13
C ALA A 36 12.86 -15.12 5.62
N ALA A 37 11.93 -14.56 6.40
CA ALA A 37 12.06 -14.46 7.85
C ALA A 37 12.05 -15.84 8.52
N CYS A 38 11.13 -16.71 8.11
CA CYS A 38 10.98 -18.08 8.63
C CYS A 38 12.18 -18.96 8.32
N ASP A 39 12.69 -18.90 7.08
CA ASP A 39 13.81 -19.71 6.59
C ASP A 39 15.17 -19.24 7.13
N ALA A 40 15.18 -18.19 7.97
CA ALA A 40 16.38 -17.55 8.51
C ALA A 40 17.37 -17.05 7.45
N GLU A 41 16.88 -16.78 6.23
CA GLU A 41 17.67 -16.29 5.12
C GLU A 41 17.79 -14.76 5.18
N GLU A 42 18.70 -14.29 6.03
CA GLU A 42 18.87 -12.87 6.31
C GLU A 42 19.01 -12.01 5.05
N HIS A 43 19.79 -12.45 4.06
CA HIS A 43 19.95 -11.69 2.82
C HIS A 43 18.67 -11.57 2.00
N ARG A 44 17.90 -12.66 1.88
CA ARG A 44 16.61 -12.64 1.17
C ARG A 44 15.61 -11.79 1.92
N PHE A 45 15.53 -11.93 3.24
CA PHE A 45 14.67 -11.10 4.09
C PHE A 45 14.98 -9.61 3.89
N GLN A 46 16.25 -9.22 3.94
CA GLN A 46 16.66 -7.83 3.75
C GLN A 46 16.35 -7.29 2.35
N THR A 47 16.37 -8.13 1.33
CA THR A 47 15.99 -7.74 -0.04
C THR A 47 14.49 -7.54 -0.14
N HIS A 48 13.71 -8.56 0.23
CA HIS A 48 12.25 -8.50 0.13
C HIS A 48 11.64 -7.38 0.99
N ILE A 49 12.19 -7.12 2.18
CA ILE A 49 11.64 -6.08 3.06
C ILE A 49 11.90 -4.66 2.52
N ARG A 50 13.01 -4.46 1.79
CA ARG A 50 13.30 -3.20 1.09
C ARG A 50 12.42 -3.04 -0.15
N ASP A 51 12.17 -4.12 -0.88
CA ASP A 51 11.28 -4.11 -2.04
C ASP A 51 9.85 -3.85 -1.61
N LEU A 52 9.40 -4.45 -0.49
CA LEU A 52 8.11 -4.16 0.12
C LEU A 52 7.98 -2.68 0.49
N LEU A 53 8.95 -2.10 1.19
CA LEU A 53 8.93 -0.68 1.53
C LEU A 53 8.87 0.22 0.30
N ARG A 54 9.60 -0.15 -0.78
CA ARG A 54 9.55 0.59 -2.05
C ARG A 54 8.16 0.49 -2.68
N GLY A 55 7.57 -0.70 -2.69
CA GLY A 55 6.22 -0.94 -3.17
C GLY A 55 5.19 -0.10 -2.42
N VAL A 56 5.24 -0.11 -1.08
CA VAL A 56 4.29 0.65 -0.23
C VAL A 56 4.37 2.14 -0.54
N ARG A 57 5.58 2.70 -0.64
CA ARG A 57 5.76 4.12 -1.00
C ARG A 57 5.17 4.46 -2.37
N ALA A 58 5.40 3.59 -3.37
CA ALA A 58 4.89 3.80 -4.71
C ALA A 58 3.36 3.70 -4.77
N HIS A 59 2.79 2.75 -4.02
CA HIS A 59 1.35 2.58 -3.90
C HIS A 59 0.68 3.78 -3.24
N PHE A 60 1.15 4.20 -2.05
CA PHE A 60 0.61 5.39 -1.36
C PHE A 60 0.68 6.65 -2.21
N ALA A 61 1.77 6.85 -2.97
CA ALA A 61 1.89 8.00 -3.86
C ALA A 61 0.88 7.95 -5.04
N GLU A 62 0.64 6.77 -5.62
CA GLU A 62 -0.36 6.59 -6.67
C GLU A 62 -1.78 6.80 -6.10
N GLU A 63 -2.07 6.24 -4.93
CA GLU A 63 -3.36 6.39 -4.29
C GLU A 63 -3.66 7.84 -3.95
N GLU A 64 -2.74 8.55 -3.27
CA GLU A 64 -2.88 9.99 -3.00
C GLU A 64 -3.07 10.80 -4.28
N TYR A 65 -2.37 10.45 -5.36
CA TYR A 65 -2.55 11.09 -6.66
C TYR A 65 -3.97 10.86 -7.21
N VAL A 66 -4.46 9.62 -7.18
CA VAL A 66 -5.80 9.27 -7.64
C VAL A 66 -6.85 9.95 -6.76
N LEU A 67 -6.76 9.85 -5.45
CA LEU A 67 -7.70 10.49 -4.53
C LEU A 67 -7.73 12.01 -4.73
N ARG A 68 -6.60 12.66 -5.02
CA ARG A 68 -6.56 14.10 -5.32
C ARG A 68 -7.35 14.47 -6.58
N LEU A 69 -7.44 13.56 -7.55
CA LEU A 69 -8.20 13.78 -8.79
C LEU A 69 -9.72 13.60 -8.58
N TRP A 70 -10.12 12.83 -7.56
CA TRP A 70 -11.47 12.27 -7.44
C TRP A 70 -12.22 12.62 -6.13
N LEU A 71 -11.51 13.07 -5.09
CA LEU A 71 -12.04 13.38 -3.76
C LEU A 71 -11.80 14.84 -3.33
N ASP A 72 -12.43 15.21 -2.22
CA ASP A 72 -12.22 16.48 -1.53
C ASP A 72 -10.82 16.56 -0.91
N LEU A 73 -10.21 17.75 -0.95
CA LEU A 73 -8.85 18.03 -0.48
C LEU A 73 -8.68 17.84 1.03
N ASP A 74 -9.72 18.02 1.84
CA ASP A 74 -9.59 17.87 3.29
C ASP A 74 -9.62 16.39 3.74
N LEU A 75 -10.31 15.51 3.01
CA LEU A 75 -10.21 14.06 3.21
C LEU A 75 -8.82 13.54 2.82
N LEU A 76 -8.25 14.09 1.75
CA LEU A 76 -6.89 13.74 1.29
C LEU A 76 -5.81 14.01 2.34
N LYS A 77 -5.92 15.09 3.12
CA LYS A 77 -4.91 15.45 4.13
C LYS A 77 -4.85 14.47 5.29
N GLY A 78 -6.01 13.95 5.71
CA GLY A 78 -6.10 12.92 6.75
C GLY A 78 -5.43 11.63 6.27
N HIS A 79 -5.84 11.15 5.10
CA HIS A 79 -5.32 9.93 4.47
C HIS A 79 -3.79 9.99 4.24
N ALA A 80 -3.30 11.09 3.66
CA ALA A 80 -1.86 11.29 3.44
C ALA A 80 -1.05 11.44 4.75
N GLN A 81 -1.68 11.76 5.88
CA GLN A 81 -1.01 11.71 7.18
C GLN A 81 -0.90 10.27 7.68
N GLU A 82 -1.95 9.48 7.54
CA GLU A 82 -1.96 8.05 7.91
C GLU A 82 -0.89 7.27 7.13
N HIS A 83 -0.79 7.49 5.81
CA HIS A 83 0.29 6.95 4.98
C HIS A 83 1.69 7.30 5.50
N ARG A 84 1.90 8.56 5.91
CA ARG A 84 3.20 9.02 6.43
C ARG A 84 3.52 8.35 7.76
N ASP A 85 2.55 8.25 8.66
CA ASP A 85 2.73 7.60 9.96
C ASP A 85 3.05 6.10 9.79
N LEU A 86 2.33 5.41 8.89
CA LEU A 86 2.60 4.02 8.52
C LEU A 86 4.00 3.85 7.93
N LEU A 87 4.39 4.72 6.99
CA LEU A 87 5.73 4.67 6.38
C LEU A 87 6.85 4.88 7.39
N THR A 88 6.64 5.74 8.39
CA THR A 88 7.60 5.93 9.49
C THR A 88 7.70 4.66 10.34
N ILE A 89 6.58 4.08 10.77
CA ILE A 89 6.56 2.84 11.56
C ILE A 89 7.26 1.70 10.80
N LEU A 90 6.98 1.55 9.50
CA LEU A 90 7.61 0.55 8.65
C LEU A 90 9.11 0.78 8.53
N GLN A 91 9.56 2.01 8.28
CA GLN A 91 10.98 2.34 8.20
C GLN A 91 11.71 2.06 9.50
N ASP A 92 11.18 2.51 10.64
CA ASP A 92 11.77 2.30 11.95
C ASP A 92 11.88 0.80 12.26
N SER A 93 10.84 0.02 11.91
CA SER A 93 10.82 -1.44 12.07
C SER A 93 11.87 -2.13 11.20
N ILE A 94 12.05 -1.68 9.96
CA ILE A 94 13.05 -2.22 9.02
C ILE A 94 14.47 -1.87 9.47
N GLU A 95 14.70 -0.62 9.87
CA GLU A 95 16.00 -0.17 10.36
C GLU A 95 16.38 -0.89 11.65
N ALA A 96 15.44 -1.07 12.58
CA ALA A 96 15.64 -1.92 13.75
C ALA A 96 16.02 -3.35 13.33
N ALA A 97 15.34 -3.89 12.32
CA ALA A 97 15.64 -5.22 11.80
C ALA A 97 17.00 -5.35 11.10
N GLN A 98 17.57 -4.24 10.63
CA GLN A 98 18.88 -4.18 9.98
C GLN A 98 20.04 -3.96 10.96
N ARG A 99 19.85 -3.09 11.97
CA ARG A 99 20.92 -2.70 12.90
C ARG A 99 21.26 -3.79 13.90
N THR A 100 20.28 -4.60 14.24
CA THR A 100 20.50 -5.79 15.05
C THR A 100 20.59 -6.99 14.12
N ALA A 101 21.60 -7.85 14.30
CA ALA A 101 21.54 -9.24 13.87
C ALA A 101 20.39 -9.89 14.67
N LEU A 102 19.16 -9.58 14.24
CA LEU A 102 17.98 -9.90 15.00
C LEU A 102 17.92 -11.40 15.15
N SER A 103 17.60 -11.85 16.36
CA SER A 103 17.21 -13.23 16.55
C SER A 103 16.03 -13.54 15.61
N TRP A 104 15.98 -14.78 15.13
CA TRP A 104 14.92 -15.26 14.25
C TRP A 104 13.52 -14.84 14.71
N GLY A 105 13.23 -14.89 16.02
CA GLY A 105 11.94 -14.52 16.58
C GLY A 105 11.57 -13.04 16.40
N VAL A 106 12.54 -12.13 16.35
CA VAL A 106 12.26 -10.70 16.12
C VAL A 106 11.98 -10.45 14.64
N ARG A 107 12.67 -11.13 13.71
CA ARG A 107 12.36 -11.02 12.27
C ARG A 107 10.92 -11.46 11.98
N VAL A 108 10.51 -12.60 12.52
CA VAL A 108 9.13 -13.08 12.40
C VAL A 108 8.15 -12.07 12.98
N LYS A 109 8.45 -11.50 14.17
CA LYS A 109 7.54 -10.53 14.79
C LYS A 109 7.41 -9.22 14.01
N VAL A 110 8.50 -8.73 13.45
CA VAL A 110 8.50 -7.56 12.56
C VAL A 110 7.63 -7.84 11.34
N THR A 111 7.79 -9.00 10.70
CA THR A 111 6.95 -9.40 9.57
C THR A 111 5.47 -9.47 9.94
N GLU A 112 5.11 -10.04 11.10
CA GLU A 112 3.71 -10.07 11.55
C GLU A 112 3.11 -8.67 11.72
N VAL A 113 3.88 -7.73 12.26
CA VAL A 113 3.43 -6.33 12.40
C VAL A 113 3.24 -5.69 11.03
N ILE A 114 4.18 -5.88 10.11
CA ILE A 114 4.08 -5.37 8.74
C ILE A 114 2.87 -5.96 8.02
N GLU A 115 2.68 -7.28 8.09
CA GLU A 115 1.51 -7.98 7.52
C GLU A 115 0.22 -7.43 8.08
N HIS A 116 0.13 -7.24 9.40
CA HIS A 116 -1.06 -6.72 10.03
C HIS A 116 -1.36 -5.29 9.58
N LEU A 117 -0.35 -4.41 9.51
CA LEU A 117 -0.52 -3.04 9.05
C LEU A 117 -0.95 -2.97 7.58
N LEU A 118 -0.33 -3.78 6.70
CA LEU A 118 -0.70 -3.84 5.28
C LEU A 118 -2.07 -4.44 5.06
N LEU A 119 -2.41 -5.51 5.77
CA LEU A 119 -3.75 -6.09 5.70
C LEU A 119 -4.78 -5.11 6.22
N ARG A 120 -4.50 -4.36 7.30
CA ARG A 120 -5.42 -3.33 7.77
C ARG A 120 -5.66 -2.28 6.70
N GLU A 121 -4.60 -1.74 6.10
CA GLU A 121 -4.68 -0.74 5.04
C GLU A 121 -5.45 -1.26 3.80
N ILE A 122 -5.21 -2.51 3.39
CA ILE A 122 -5.80 -3.08 2.17
C ILE A 122 -7.22 -3.61 2.40
N THR A 123 -7.53 -4.13 3.60
CA THR A 123 -8.78 -4.90 3.86
C THR A 123 -9.76 -4.23 4.81
N GLU A 124 -9.30 -3.45 5.80
CA GLU A 124 -10.20 -2.67 6.64
C GLU A 124 -10.43 -1.32 5.96
N ASP A 125 -11.29 -1.35 4.94
CA ASP A 125 -11.85 -0.20 4.25
C ASP A 125 -10.83 0.89 3.94
N ASP A 126 -10.26 0.92 2.73
CA ASP A 126 -10.06 2.24 2.14
C ASP A 126 -11.43 2.71 1.60
N PRO A 127 -12.25 3.43 2.40
CA PRO A 127 -13.52 3.96 1.94
C PRO A 127 -13.31 4.86 0.72
N HIS A 128 -12.09 5.34 0.47
CA HIS A 128 -11.74 6.16 -0.67
C HIS A 128 -11.65 5.36 -1.97
N ILE A 129 -11.05 4.16 -1.99
CA ILE A 129 -11.13 3.22 -3.13
C ILE A 129 -12.58 2.82 -3.42
N LEU A 130 -13.39 2.53 -2.40
CA LEU A 130 -14.81 2.20 -2.61
C LEU A 130 -15.62 3.39 -3.12
N ASP A 131 -15.35 4.61 -2.64
CA ASP A 131 -15.98 5.84 -3.13
C ASP A 131 -15.53 6.16 -4.57
N LEU A 132 -14.26 5.91 -4.90
CA LEU A 132 -13.75 5.98 -6.27
C LEU A 132 -14.49 4.99 -7.18
N ALA A 133 -14.59 3.72 -6.78
CA ALA A 133 -15.31 2.71 -7.55
C ALA A 133 -16.78 3.10 -7.77
N ARG A 134 -17.44 3.66 -6.73
CA ARG A 134 -18.82 4.18 -6.82
C ARG A 134 -18.92 5.35 -7.79
N LYS A 135 -18.03 6.34 -7.71
CA LYS A 135 -17.99 7.50 -8.61
C LYS A 135 -17.73 7.09 -10.07
N VAL A 136 -16.86 6.11 -10.29
CA VAL A 136 -16.60 5.54 -11.62
C VAL A 136 -17.86 4.87 -12.18
N VAL A 137 -18.59 4.09 -11.38
CA VAL A 137 -19.86 3.48 -11.78
C VAL A 137 -20.93 4.54 -12.08
N ASP A 138 -21.05 5.58 -11.26
CA ASP A 138 -22.01 6.67 -11.46
C ASP A 138 -21.74 7.48 -12.73
N LEU A 139 -20.46 7.66 -13.11
CA LEU A 139 -20.08 8.28 -14.38
C LEU A 139 -20.46 7.45 -15.61
N GLY A 140 -20.54 6.12 -15.47
CA GLY A 140 -20.89 5.19 -16.55
C GLY A 140 -22.39 5.02 -16.77
N ARG A 141 -23.23 5.53 -15.87
CA ARG A 141 -24.71 5.54 -15.97
C ARG A 141 -25.20 6.81 -16.66
#